data_AF-A0A3C0RE04-F1
#
_entry.id   AF-A0A3C0RE04-F1
#
_cell.length_a   1.000
_cell.length_b   1.000
_cell.length_c   1.000
_cell.angle_alpha   90.00
_cell.angle_beta   90.00
_cell.angle_gamma   90.00
#
_symmetry.space_group_name_H-M   'P 1'
#
loop_
_entity.id
_entity.type
_entity.pdbx_description
1 polymer ?
#
loop_
_entity_poly.entity_id
_entity_poly.type
_entity_poly.pdbx_seq_one_letter_code
_entity_poly.pdbx_strand_id
1 'polypeptide(L)'
;FNISAINNYSKSSINPNNITRFWNYNANFNMEMKLPKKWYINLDGDIDFYQKTSVFANQRNVVLLNGSVKKSIDKKESWQVQFRVNDIFNQNLGINRNISSNFISETTQQAIR
;
A
#
# COMPACT_ATOMS: atom_id res chain seq x y z
N PHE A 1 13.23 -2.39 -2.42
CA PHE A 1 12.25 -2.73 -1.36
C PHE A 1 12.51 -1.81 -0.20
N ASN A 2 11.50 -1.06 0.26
CA ASN A 2 11.60 -0.24 1.46
C ASN A 2 10.46 -0.60 2.41
N ILE A 3 10.77 -0.55 3.70
CA ILE A 3 9.80 -0.67 4.79
C ILE A 3 10.02 0.52 5.71
N SER A 4 8.94 1.13 6.17
CA SER A 4 8.97 2.16 7.21
C SER A 4 7.92 1.91 8.29
N ALA A 5 8.18 2.47 9.48
CA ALA A 5 7.25 2.46 10.60
C ALA A 5 7.20 3.86 11.22
N ILE A 6 5.99 4.38 11.38
CA ILE A 6 5.73 5.73 11.91
C ILE A 6 4.89 5.61 13.17
N ASN A 7 5.41 6.11 14.30
CA ASN A 7 4.65 6.20 15.55
C ASN A 7 3.95 7.56 15.60
N ASN A 8 2.63 7.55 15.58
CA ASN A 8 1.82 8.75 15.71
C ASN A 8 1.37 8.89 17.16
N TYR A 9 1.53 10.09 17.72
CA TYR A 9 1.16 10.41 19.09
C TYR A 9 0.46 11.76 19.14
N SER A 10 -0.75 11.79 19.68
CA SER A 10 -1.53 13.01 19.91
C SER A 10 -2.16 12.98 21.29
N LYS A 11 -2.01 14.08 22.02
CA LYS A 11 -2.64 14.32 23.32
C LYS A 11 -3.35 15.67 23.28
N SER A 12 -4.62 15.68 23.67
CA SER A 12 -5.40 16.91 23.82
C SER A 12 -5.05 17.59 25.15
N SER A 13 -4.91 18.92 25.13
CA SER A 13 -4.88 19.73 26.35
C SER A 13 -6.27 19.91 26.98
N ILE A 14 -7.34 19.74 26.19
CA ILE A 14 -8.74 19.93 26.57
C ILE A 14 -9.35 18.63 27.10
N ASN A 15 -8.94 17.48 26.58
CA ASN A 15 -9.28 16.15 27.09
C ASN A 15 -8.02 15.28 27.31
N PRO A 16 -7.30 15.47 28.43
CA PRO A 16 -6.01 14.81 28.69
C PRO A 16 -6.09 13.28 28.80
N ASN A 17 -7.29 12.74 29.06
CA ASN A 17 -7.52 11.30 29.22
C ASN A 17 -7.63 10.57 27.87
N ASN A 18 -7.88 11.28 26.78
CA ASN A 18 -8.03 10.68 25.46
C ASN A 18 -6.72 10.80 24.66
N ILE A 19 -5.77 9.92 24.98
CA ILE A 19 -4.47 9.85 24.29
C ILE A 19 -4.61 8.95 23.05
N THR A 20 -4.32 9.49 21.87
CA THR A 20 -4.32 8.72 20.63
C THR A 20 -2.89 8.37 20.24
N ARG A 21 -2.55 7.07 20.26
CA ARG A 21 -1.25 6.56 19.84
C ARG A 21 -1.41 5.32 18.98
N PHE A 22 -0.77 5.30 17.81
CA PHE A 22 -0.78 4.15 16.91
C PHE A 22 0.41 4.16 15.96
N TRP A 23 0.83 2.98 15.55
CA TRP A 23 1.79 2.78 14.49
C TRP A 23 1.12 2.72 13.12
N ASN A 24 1.79 3.30 12.13
CA ASN A 24 1.57 3.04 10.71
C ASN A 24 2.81 2.34 10.16
N TYR A 25 2.61 1.24 9.44
CA TYR A 25 3.68 0.52 8.74
C TYR A 25 3.43 0.62 7.25
N ASN A 26 4.42 1.09 6.53
CA ASN A 26 4.40 1.18 5.07
C ASN A 26 5.45 0.21 4.53
N ALA A 27 5.13 -0.51 3.46
CA ALA A 27 6.09 -1.30 2.71
C ALA A 27 5.85 -1.12 1.22
N ASN A 28 6.93 -0.87 0.46
CA ASN A 28 6.86 -0.84 -0.99
C ASN A 28 7.95 -1.69 -1.63
N PHE A 29 7.58 -2.42 -2.67
CA PHE A 29 8.53 -3.21 -3.44
C PHE A 29 8.27 -3.07 -4.93
N ASN A 30 9.36 -3.26 -5.67
CA ASN A 30 9.34 -3.52 -7.09
C ASN A 30 10.35 -4.64 -7.32
N MET A 31 9.88 -5.73 -7.90
CA MET A 31 10.65 -6.92 -8.17
C MET A 31 10.50 -7.28 -9.64
N GLU A 32 11.61 -7.47 -10.34
CA GLU A 32 11.63 -8.06 -11.68
C GLU A 32 12.51 -9.31 -11.66
N MET A 33 11.99 -10.40 -12.21
CA MET A 33 12.68 -11.67 -12.35
C MET A 33 12.75 -12.05 -13.82
N LYS A 34 13.97 -12.19 -14.34
CA LYS A 34 14.21 -12.80 -15.65
C LYS A 34 14.32 -14.32 -15.49
N LEU A 35 13.44 -15.03 -16.18
CA LEU A 35 13.39 -16.48 -16.23
C LEU A 35 14.01 -17.01 -17.53
N PRO A 36 14.38 -18.30 -17.58
CA PRO A 36 14.82 -18.95 -18.81
C PRO A 36 13.83 -18.77 -19.96
N LYS A 37 14.31 -18.87 -21.20
CA LYS A 37 13.51 -18.65 -22.41
C LYS A 37 12.88 -17.24 -22.48
N LYS A 38 13.53 -16.26 -21.86
CA LYS A 38 13.22 -14.81 -21.95
C LYS A 38 11.81 -14.48 -21.50
N TRP A 39 11.38 -15.16 -20.44
CA TRP A 39 10.23 -14.79 -19.67
C TRP A 39 10.65 -13.79 -18.60
N TYR A 40 9.76 -12.87 -18.29
CA TYR A 40 9.96 -11.83 -17.30
C TYR A 40 8.72 -11.80 -16.44
N ILE A 41 8.91 -11.86 -15.13
CA ILE A 41 7.84 -11.64 -14.16
C ILE A 41 8.19 -10.36 -13.43
N ASN A 42 7.23 -9.44 -13.37
CA ASN A 42 7.35 -8.24 -12.57
C ASN A 42 6.21 -8.20 -11.56
N LEU A 43 6.55 -7.81 -10.34
CA LEU A 43 5.63 -7.66 -9.22
C LEU A 43 5.98 -6.36 -8.53
N ASP A 44 5.01 -5.48 -8.38
CA ASP A 44 5.16 -4.24 -7.63
C ASP A 44 3.99 -4.08 -6.68
N GLY A 45 4.26 -3.49 -5.53
CA GLY A 45 3.21 -3.29 -4.55
C GLY A 45 3.54 -2.27 -3.49
N ASP A 46 2.49 -1.65 -2.99
CA ASP A 46 2.46 -0.70 -1.90
C ASP A 46 1.49 -1.22 -0.85
N ILE A 47 1.96 -1.32 0.39
CA ILE A 47 1.23 -1.92 1.48
C ILE A 47 1.25 -0.97 2.68
N ASP A 48 0.07 -0.63 3.17
CA ASP A 48 -0.12 0.18 4.37
C ASP A 48 -0.90 -0.61 5.43
N PHE A 49 -0.27 -0.78 6.59
CA PHE A 49 -0.86 -1.42 7.77
C PHE A 49 -1.00 -0.42 8.90
N TYR A 50 -2.22 -0.27 9.40
CA TYR A 50 -2.50 0.61 10.53
C TYR A 50 -2.81 -0.19 11.79
N GLN A 51 -2.17 0.17 12.90
CA GLN A 51 -2.47 -0.42 14.20
C GLN A 51 -3.93 -0.13 14.62
N LYS A 52 -4.64 -1.16 15.07
CA LYS A 52 -5.95 -1.03 15.74
C LYS A 52 -5.80 -0.35 17.09
N THR A 53 -6.70 0.57 17.40
CA THR A 53 -6.80 1.21 18.73
C THR A 53 -8.26 1.31 19.14
N SER A 54 -8.52 1.66 20.41
CA SER A 54 -9.89 1.91 20.88
C SER A 54 -10.59 3.04 20.12
N VAL A 55 -9.83 4.00 19.60
CA VAL A 55 -10.32 5.13 18.78
C VAL A 55 -10.44 4.77 17.29
N PHE A 56 -9.66 3.80 16.80
CA PHE A 56 -9.74 3.26 15.43
C PHE A 56 -10.06 1.76 15.47
N ALA A 57 -11.30 1.43 15.85
CA ALA A 57 -11.73 0.04 15.99
C ALA A 57 -11.72 -0.74 14.66
N ASN A 58 -11.94 -0.04 13.54
CA ASN A 58 -11.92 -0.63 12.21
C ASN A 58 -10.49 -0.65 11.66
N GLN A 59 -9.98 -1.85 11.40
CA GLN A 59 -8.72 -2.04 10.71
C GLN A 59 -8.95 -1.88 9.22
N ARG A 60 -8.18 -0.97 8.61
CA ARG A 60 -8.27 -0.70 7.19
C ARG A 60 -6.87 -0.70 6.59
N ASN A 61 -6.32 -1.90 6.43
CA ASN A 61 -5.06 -2.06 5.72
C ASN A 61 -5.32 -1.91 4.22
N VAL A 62 -4.38 -1.31 3.50
CA VAL A 62 -4.45 -1.17 2.04
C VAL A 62 -3.31 -2.00 1.46
N VAL A 63 -3.63 -2.90 0.54
CA VAL A 63 -2.65 -3.70 -0.20
C VAL A 63 -2.88 -3.45 -1.69
N LEU A 64 -2.09 -2.57 -2.29
CA LEU A 64 -2.06 -2.39 -3.73
C LEU A 64 -0.97 -3.30 -4.30
N LEU A 65 -1.35 -4.27 -5.11
CA LEU A 65 -0.44 -5.21 -5.73
C LEU A 65 -0.70 -5.27 -7.23
N ASN A 66 0.32 -5.02 -8.03
CA ASN A 66 0.30 -5.17 -9.47
C ASN A 66 1.27 -6.26 -9.89
N GLY A 67 0.95 -6.93 -11.00
CA GLY A 67 1.77 -7.99 -11.54
C GLY A 67 1.77 -7.96 -13.05
N SER A 68 2.89 -8.33 -13.66
CA SER A 68 2.95 -8.57 -15.09
C SER A 68 3.84 -9.74 -15.46
N VAL A 69 3.48 -10.40 -16.55
CA VAL A 69 4.27 -11.43 -17.19
C VAL A 69 4.56 -10.98 -18.61
N LYS A 70 5.82 -11.00 -19.00
CA LYS A 70 6.28 -10.56 -20.30
C LYS A 70 7.13 -11.65 -20.96
N LYS A 71 6.94 -11.84 -22.26
CA LYS A 71 7.70 -12.79 -23.06
C LYS A 71 8.29 -12.09 -24.26
N SER A 72 9.59 -12.22 -24.44
CA SER A 72 10.24 -11.87 -25.70
C SER A 72 9.97 -12.95 -26.74
N ILE A 73 9.47 -12.57 -27.92
CA ILE A 73 9.18 -13.51 -29.01
C ILE A 73 10.35 -13.68 -29.99
N ASP A 74 11.31 -12.76 -30.00
CA ASP A 74 12.48 -12.81 -30.88
C ASP A 74 13.81 -13.00 -30.12
N LYS A 75 14.86 -13.37 -30.87
CA LYS A 75 16.20 -13.61 -30.32
C LYS A 75 16.93 -12.32 -29.91
N LYS A 76 16.57 -11.16 -30.44
CA LYS A 76 17.15 -9.86 -30.06
C LYS A 76 16.34 -9.13 -28.97
N GLU A 77 15.21 -9.70 -28.56
CA GLU A 77 14.26 -9.11 -27.61
C GLU A 77 13.64 -7.79 -28.06
N SER A 78 13.59 -7.57 -29.37
CA SER A 78 12.98 -6.41 -30.01
C SER A 78 11.44 -6.46 -29.99
N TRP A 79 10.85 -7.65 -29.89
CA TRP A 79 9.41 -7.87 -29.87
C TRP A 79 9.02 -8.60 -28.59
N GLN A 80 8.10 -7.99 -27.83
CA GLN A 80 7.68 -8.50 -26.53
C GLN A 80 6.17 -8.45 -26.42
N VAL A 81 5.60 -9.50 -25.82
CA VAL A 81 4.19 -9.57 -25.44
C VAL A 81 4.13 -9.51 -23.92
N GLN A 82 3.31 -8.61 -23.38
CA GLN A 82 3.12 -8.46 -21.94
C GLN A 82 1.65 -8.59 -21.58
N PHE A 83 1.39 -9.34 -20.51
CA PHE A 83 0.12 -9.36 -19.81
C PHE A 83 0.31 -8.72 -18.44
N ARG A 84 -0.58 -7.80 -18.05
CA ARG A 84 -0.52 -7.08 -16.77
C ARG A 84 -1.88 -7.14 -16.07
N VAL A 85 -1.84 -7.33 -14.76
CA VAL A 85 -2.97 -7.19 -13.85
C VAL A 85 -2.63 -6.07 -12.88
N ASN A 86 -3.48 -5.04 -12.85
CA ASN A 86 -3.38 -3.96 -11.88
C ASN A 86 -4.38 -4.24 -10.75
N ASP A 87 -4.01 -3.87 -9.52
CA ASP A 87 -4.84 -4.03 -8.32
C ASP A 87 -5.41 -5.46 -8.19
N ILE A 88 -4.52 -6.43 -8.00
CA ILE A 88 -4.84 -7.87 -7.92
C ILE A 88 -5.90 -8.16 -6.85
N PHE A 89 -5.95 -7.37 -5.78
CA PHE A 89 -6.90 -7.57 -4.69
C PHE A 89 -8.15 -6.70 -4.79
N ASN A 90 -8.28 -5.90 -5.85
CA ASN A 90 -9.37 -4.94 -6.04
C ASN A 90 -9.58 -4.07 -4.80
N GLN A 91 -8.49 -3.63 -4.17
CA GLN A 91 -8.49 -2.86 -2.94
C GLN A 91 -8.43 -1.36 -3.23
N ASN A 92 -9.18 -0.90 -4.25
CA ASN A 92 -9.21 0.47 -4.75
C ASN A 92 -9.70 1.51 -3.72
N LEU A 93 -8.97 1.64 -2.62
CA LEU A 93 -9.29 2.31 -1.37
C LEU A 93 -8.09 3.17 -0.99
N GLY A 94 -8.18 4.47 -1.22
CA GLY A 94 -7.29 5.46 -0.62
C GLY A 94 -7.74 5.77 0.80
N ILE A 95 -6.86 5.65 1.78
CA ILE A 95 -7.15 5.96 3.18
C ILE A 95 -6.24 7.09 3.63
N ASN A 96 -6.84 8.23 3.95
CA ASN A 96 -6.13 9.36 4.54
C ASN A 96 -6.59 9.53 6.00
N ARG A 97 -5.70 9.24 6.96
CA ARG A 97 -5.93 9.46 8.39
C ARG A 97 -5.22 10.73 8.83
N ASN A 98 -5.98 11.75 9.21
CA ASN A 98 -5.46 12.99 9.77
C ASN A 98 -5.80 13.07 11.27
N ILE A 99 -4.82 13.44 12.08
CA ILE A 99 -4.98 13.58 13.52
C ILE A 99 -4.45 14.94 13.95
N SER A 100 -5.33 15.70 14.59
CA SER A 100 -5.00 16.93 15.31
C SER A 100 -5.37 16.77 16.78
N SER A 101 -4.80 17.61 17.66
CA SER A 101 -4.94 17.54 19.13
C SER A 101 -6.40 17.43 19.63
N ASN A 102 -7.40 17.84 18.83
CA ASN A 102 -8.82 17.77 19.19
C ASN A 102 -9.72 17.11 18.13
N PHE A 103 -9.16 16.56 17.04
CA PHE A 103 -9.94 16.01 15.93
C PHE A 103 -9.26 14.78 15.34
N ILE A 104 -9.99 13.67 15.26
CA ILE A 104 -9.57 12.45 14.58
C ILE A 104 -10.45 12.33 13.34
N SER A 105 -9.85 12.44 12.15
CA SER A 105 -10.57 12.30 10.89
C SER A 105 -9.97 11.18 10.06
N GLU A 106 -10.81 10.24 9.66
CA GLU A 106 -10.47 9.19 8.70
C GLU A 106 -11.32 9.42 7.44
N THR A 107 -10.67 9.73 6.32
CA THR A 107 -11.35 9.84 5.03
C THR A 107 -10.96 8.65 4.17
N THR A 108 -11.93 7.81 3.84
CA THR A 108 -11.77 6.74 2.86
C THR A 108 -12.32 7.20 1.52
N GLN A 109 -11.50 7.22 0.48
CA GLN A 109 -11.92 7.54 -0.88
C GLN A 109 -11.70 6.33 -1.78
N GLN A 110 -12.71 5.95 -2.56
CA GLN A 110 -12.53 5.02 -3.67
C GLN A 110 -12.12 5.84 -4.89
N ALA A 111 -10.93 5.60 -5.43
CA ALA A 111 -10.44 6.33 -6.59
C ALA A 111 -10.53 5.42 -7.82
N ILE A 112 -11.58 5.53 -8.63
CA ILE A 112 -11.62 4.87 -9.94
C ILE A 112 -10.51 5.49 -10.79
N ARG A 113 -9.48 4.71 -11.16
CA ARG A 113 -8.46 5.11 -12.13
C ARG A 113 -8.82 4.62 -13.52
#